data_AF-A0A257NC31-F1
#
_entry.id   AF-A0A257NC31-F1
#
_cell.length_a   1.000
_cell.length_b   1.000
_cell.length_c   1.000
_cell.angle_alpha   90.00
_cell.angle_beta   90.00
_cell.angle_gamma   90.00
#
_symmetry.space_group_name_H-M   'P 1'
#
loop_
_entity.id
_entity.type
_entity.pdbx_description
1 polymer ?
#
loop_
_entity_poly.entity_id
_entity_poly.type
_entity_poly.pdbx_seq_one_letter_code
_entity_poly.pdbx_strand_id
1 'polypeptide(L)' 'MTEATILFSDAKQVIPGGVNSPVRSFSGVGGTPVFIDHAFGAYIHDSSG' A
#
# COMPACT_ATOMS: atom_id res chain seq x y z
N MET A 1 3.89 -8.48 11.87
CA MET A 1 3.19 -7.49 11.04
C MET A 1 4.25 -6.78 10.22
N THR A 2 4.04 -6.62 8.92
CA THR A 2 4.95 -5.82 8.07
C THR A 2 4.57 -4.34 8.17
N GLU A 3 5.49 -3.45 7.79
CA GLU A 3 5.22 -2.01 7.74
C GLU A 3 4.03 -1.69 6.82
N ALA A 4 3.95 -2.31 5.65
CA ALA A 4 2.81 -2.18 4.74
C ALA A 4 1.47 -2.53 5.40
N THR A 5 1.42 -3.56 6.27
CA THR A 5 0.19 -3.91 7.02
C THR A 5 -0.19 -2.82 8.02
N ILE A 6 0.79 -2.20 8.67
CA ILE A 6 0.56 -1.10 9.62
C ILE A 6 0.03 0.12 8.87
N LEU A 7 0.72 0.56 7.83
CA LEU A 7 0.31 1.70 7.01
C LEU A 7 -1.08 1.49 6.39
N PHE A 8 -1.39 0.28 5.93
CA PHE A 8 -2.73 -0.03 5.42
C PHE A 8 -3.81 -0.01 6.50
N SER A 9 -3.49 -0.49 7.71
CA SER A 9 -4.40 -0.44 8.86
C SER A 9 -4.70 1.00 9.27
N ASP A 10 -3.69 1.86 9.29
CA ASP A 10 -3.80 3.27 9.62
C ASP A 10 -4.60 4.02 8.53
N ALA A 11 -4.29 3.75 7.25
CA ALA A 11 -5.02 4.35 6.14
C ALA A 11 -6.52 4.00 6.16
N LYS A 12 -6.89 2.78 6.55
CA LYS A 12 -8.29 2.37 6.68
C LYS A 12 -9.09 3.16 7.73
N GLN A 13 -8.43 3.79 8.70
CA GLN A 13 -9.11 4.60 9.70
C GLN A 13 -9.67 5.90 9.11
N VAL A 14 -9.08 6.40 8.01
CA VAL A 14 -9.39 7.74 7.48
C VAL A 14 -9.66 7.76 5.98
N ILE A 15 -9.34 6.71 5.24
CA ILE A 15 -9.59 6.57 3.80
C ILE A 15 -10.49 5.34 3.58
N PRO A 16 -11.66 5.48 2.93
CA PRO A 16 -12.50 4.34 2.60
C PRO A 16 -11.73 3.26 1.82
N GLY A 17 -11.73 2.03 2.34
CA GLY A 17 -10.96 0.92 1.75
C GLY A 17 -9.44 1.04 1.92
N GLY A 18 -8.94 2.03 2.66
CA GLY A 18 -7.52 2.28 2.90
C GLY A 18 -6.75 2.85 1.71
N VAL A 19 -7.42 3.24 0.62
CA VAL A 19 -6.79 3.73 -0.62
C VAL A 19 -7.63 4.79 -1.32
N ASN A 20 -6.98 5.76 -1.98
CA ASN A 20 -7.67 6.79 -2.76
C ASN A 20 -8.14 6.31 -4.15
N SER A 21 -7.62 5.19 -4.63
CA SER A 21 -8.01 4.58 -5.91
C SER A 21 -8.34 3.10 -5.68
N PRO A 22 -9.57 2.62 -5.95
CA PRO A 22 -10.02 1.28 -5.55
C PRO A 22 -9.12 0.13 -6.03
N VAL A 23 -8.54 0.24 -7.22
CA VAL A 23 -7.64 -0.80 -7.77
C VAL A 23 -6.42 -1.04 -6.86
N ARG A 24 -6.00 -0.02 -6.11
CA ARG A 24 -4.84 -0.10 -5.21
C ARG A 24 -5.13 -0.88 -3.93
N SER A 25 -6.38 -1.23 -3.64
CA SER A 25 -6.72 -2.02 -2.45
C SER A 25 -6.37 -3.51 -2.58
N PHE A 26 -5.87 -3.92 -3.75
CA PHE A 26 -5.56 -5.31 -4.10
C PHE A 26 -6.78 -6.25 -4.02
N SER A 27 -8.01 -5.73 -4.09
CA SER A 27 -9.24 -6.53 -4.00
C SER A 27 -9.36 -7.61 -5.09
N GLY A 28 -8.78 -7.39 -6.28
CA GLY A 28 -8.79 -8.37 -7.37
C GLY A 28 -7.71 -9.46 -7.30
N VAL A 29 -6.66 -9.27 -6.48
CA VAL A 29 -5.52 -10.21 -6.37
C VAL A 29 -5.34 -10.78 -4.96
N GLY A 30 -5.98 -10.18 -3.96
CA GLY A 30 -5.83 -10.53 -2.56
C GLY A 30 -4.55 -9.97 -1.91
N GLY A 31 -4.47 -10.08 -0.59
CA GLY A 31 -3.31 -9.65 0.19
C GLY A 31 -3.35 -8.20 0.67
N THR A 32 -2.21 -7.72 1.17
CA THR A 32 -2.02 -6.33 1.61
C THR A 32 -1.37 -5.54 0.47
N PRO A 33 -1.88 -4.35 0.12
CA PRO A 33 -1.24 -3.48 -0.86
C PRO A 33 0.20 -3.14 -0.49
N VAL A 34 1.06 -3.00 -1.50
CA VAL A 34 2.42 -2.50 -1.32
C VAL A 34 2.39 -0.98 -1.15
N PHE A 35 3.09 -0.47 -0.15
CA PHE A 35 3.29 0.97 0.06
C PHE A 35 4.63 1.37 -0.53
N ILE A 36 4.58 2.22 -1.55
CA ILE A 36 5.76 2.69 -2.30
C ILE A 36 6.26 3.98 -1.66
N ASP A 37 7.56 4.03 -1.34
CA ASP A 37 8.22 5.23 -0.80
C ASP A 37 8.83 6.07 -1.92
N HIS A 38 9.67 5.48 -2.77
CA HIS A 38 10.32 6.17 -3.88
C HIS A 38 10.52 5.27 -5.10
N ALA A 39 10.95 5.90 -6.20
CA ALA A 39 11.27 5.22 -7.44
C ALA A 39 12.51 5.85 -8.08
N PHE A 40 13.33 5.03 -8.74
CA PHE A 40 14.52 5.48 -9.46
C PHE A 40 14.71 4.68 -10.76
N GLY A 41 14.68 5.38 -11.89
CA GLY A 41 14.76 4.75 -13.21
C GLY A 41 13.63 3.76 -13.44
N ALA A 42 13.96 2.50 -13.70
CA ALA A 42 13.01 1.41 -13.92
C ALA A 42 12.57 0.69 -12.63
N TYR A 43 13.02 1.15 -11.46
CA TYR A 43 12.81 0.48 -10.18
C TYR A 43 11.93 1.29 -9.24
N ILE A 44 11.15 0.58 -8.45
CA ILE A 44 10.29 1.12 -7.40
C ILE A 44 10.69 0.44 -6.09
N HIS A 45 10.79 1.25 -5.03
CA HIS A 45 11.15 0.81 -3.70
C HIS A 45 9.94 0.93 -2.78
N ASP A 46 9.66 -0.13 -2.03
CA ASP A 46 8.62 -0.08 -1.02
C ASP A 46 9.11 0.66 0.24
N SER A 47 8.18 0.88 1.16
CA SER A 47 8.42 1.58 2.43
C SER A 47 9.46 0.90 3.34
N SER A 48 9.74 -0.39 3.13
CA SER A 48 10.66 -1.14 3.96
C SER A 48 12.12 -1.12 3.48
N GLY A 49 12.39 -0.60 2.27
CA GLY A 49 13.74 -0.39 1.73
C GLY A 49 14.24 -1.51 0.81
#